data_AF-A0A1B0D3G9-F1
#
_entry.id   AF-A0A1B0D3G9-F1
#
_cell.length_a   1.000
_cell.length_b   1.000
_cell.length_c   1.000
_cell.angle_alpha   90.00
_cell.angle_beta   90.00
_cell.angle_gamma   90.00
#
_symmetry.space_group_name_H-M   'P 1'
#
loop_
_entity.id
_entity.type
_entity.pdbx_description
1 polymer ?
#
loop_
_entity_poly.entity_id
_entity_poly.type
_entity_poly.pdbx_seq_one_letter_code
_entity_poly.pdbx_strand_id
1 'polypeptide(L)'
;MISGVLICGFFAVLAKVEVSGAVYDSQPKFVTEDGNLCITSAMDRNITLDVKGRGTVLINNHDILQLLLQSPPSSSGGGPTPGVIPNRIATRVNILYNDVRGPRRGILRRLARLENG
;
A
#
# COMPACT_ATOMS: atom_id res chain seq x y z
N MET A 1 -10.25 58.22 13.18
CA MET A 1 -9.84 57.55 11.92
C MET A 1 -9.07 56.24 12.13
N ILE A 2 -8.47 55.98 13.30
CA ILE A 2 -7.68 54.76 13.57
C ILE A 2 -8.54 53.48 13.69
N SER A 3 -9.80 53.62 14.14
CA SER A 3 -10.71 52.47 14.36
C SER A 3 -11.09 51.73 13.07
N GLY A 4 -11.36 52.43 11.96
CA GLY A 4 -11.77 51.80 10.69
C GLY A 4 -10.66 50.97 10.03
N VAL A 5 -9.40 51.38 10.17
CA VAL A 5 -8.24 50.67 9.62
C VAL A 5 -7.96 49.38 10.39
N LEU A 6 -8.11 49.41 11.72
CA LEU A 6 -7.97 48.23 12.58
C LEU A 6 -9.05 47.18 12.32
N ILE A 7 -10.30 47.62 12.12
CA ILE A 7 -11.42 46.72 11.82
C ILE A 7 -11.23 46.04 10.45
N CYS A 8 -10.86 46.81 9.41
CA CYS A 8 -10.59 46.25 8.09
C CYS A 8 -9.41 45.27 8.09
N GLY A 9 -8.33 45.61 8.80
CA GLY A 9 -7.17 44.71 8.98
C GLY A 9 -7.54 43.41 9.69
N PHE A 10 -8.38 43.47 10.72
CA PHE A 10 -8.86 42.29 11.43
C PHE A 10 -9.68 41.35 10.53
N PHE A 11 -10.60 41.88 9.73
CA PHE A 11 -11.36 41.07 8.78
C PHE A 11 -10.48 40.46 7.69
N ALA A 12 -9.47 41.18 7.20
CA ALA A 12 -8.53 40.65 6.22
C ALA A 12 -7.71 39.47 6.78
N VAL A 13 -7.31 39.53 8.05
CA VAL A 13 -6.61 38.42 8.73
C VAL A 13 -7.53 37.22 8.91
N LEU A 14 -8.77 37.42 9.37
CA LEU A 14 -9.75 36.33 9.52
C LEU A 14 -10.04 35.63 8.18
N ALA A 15 -10.25 36.40 7.11
CA ALA A 15 -10.48 35.84 5.77
C ALA A 15 -9.28 35.01 5.28
N LYS A 16 -8.05 35.45 5.56
CA LYS A 16 -6.84 34.69 5.24
C LYS A 16 -6.74 33.37 6.02
N VAL A 17 -7.07 33.39 7.31
CA VAL A 17 -7.05 32.19 8.16
C VAL A 17 -8.10 31.17 7.72
N GLU A 18 -9.31 31.62 7.42
CA GLU A 18 -10.41 30.77 6.97
C GLU A 18 -10.08 30.09 5.62
N VAL A 19 -9.58 30.85 4.65
CA VAL A 19 -9.16 30.30 3.35
C VAL A 19 -8.03 29.28 3.51
N SER A 20 -7.09 29.52 4.41
CA SER A 20 -5.98 28.59 4.66
C SER A 20 -6.45 27.29 5.32
N GLY A 21 -7.44 27.39 6.24
CA GLY A 21 -8.05 26.22 6.87
C GLY A 21 -8.78 25.33 5.87
N ALA A 22 -9.61 25.91 5.00
CA ALA A 22 -10.33 25.17 3.97
C ALA A 22 -9.39 24.46 2.96
N VAL A 23 -8.26 25.10 2.63
CA VAL A 23 -7.23 24.51 1.76
C VAL A 23 -6.47 23.38 2.45
N TYR A 24 -6.25 23.47 3.76
CA TYR A 24 -5.62 22.40 4.54
C TYR A 24 -6.53 21.17 4.67
N ASP A 25 -7.83 21.37 4.89
CA ASP A 25 -8.78 20.26 5.05
C ASP A 25 -9.08 19.51 3.74
N SER A 26 -8.87 20.16 2.60
CA SER A 26 -9.06 19.56 1.27
C SER A 26 -7.81 18.83 0.75
N GLN A 27 -6.77 18.66 1.57
CA GLN A 27 -5.53 17.96 1.18
C GLN A 27 -5.31 16.69 2.00
N PRO A 28 -4.71 15.65 1.40
CA PRO A 28 -4.32 14.46 2.14
C PRO A 28 -3.27 14.84 3.20
N LYS A 29 -3.42 14.30 4.40
CA LYS A 29 -2.62 14.69 5.57
C LYS A 29 -2.19 13.51 6.41
N PHE A 30 -1.00 13.64 6.99
CA PHE A 30 -0.49 12.78 8.05
C PHE A 30 -0.76 13.49 9.38
N VAL A 31 -1.61 12.89 10.21
CA VAL A 31 -2.04 13.45 11.49
C VAL A 31 -1.65 12.48 12.58
N THR A 32 -1.26 13.00 13.75
CA THR A 32 -1.11 12.18 14.95
C THR A 32 -2.25 12.51 15.90
N GLU A 33 -3.01 11.49 16.30
CA GLU A 33 -4.19 11.64 17.15
C GLU A 33 -4.19 10.50 18.18
N ASP A 34 -4.24 10.86 19.47
CA ASP A 34 -4.20 9.90 20.60
C ASP A 34 -3.05 8.89 20.54
N GLY A 35 -1.87 9.34 20.07
CA GLY A 35 -0.69 8.48 19.92
C GLY A 35 -0.70 7.58 18.68
N ASN A 36 -1.72 7.69 17.82
CA ASN A 36 -1.82 6.97 16.56
C ASN A 36 -1.36 7.84 15.39
N LEU A 37 -0.74 7.24 14.38
CA LEU A 37 -0.47 7.88 13.10
C LEU A 37 -1.60 7.60 12.12
N CYS A 38 -2.32 8.65 11.73
CA CYS A 38 -3.45 8.61 10.82
C CYS A 38 -3.05 9.17 9.46
N ILE A 39 -3.25 8.39 8.40
CA ILE A 39 -3.13 8.86 7.00
C ILE A 39 -4.55 9.15 6.51
N THR A 40 -4.88 10.42 6.37
CA THR A 40 -6.23 10.87 6.01
C THR A 40 -6.25 11.31 4.56
N SER A 41 -7.14 10.74 3.76
CA SER A 41 -7.42 11.23 2.41
C SER A 41 -8.39 12.42 2.47
N ALA A 42 -8.24 13.38 1.57
CA ALA A 42 -9.25 14.41 1.37
C ALA A 42 -10.48 13.85 0.64
N MET A 43 -11.59 14.60 0.68
CA MET A 43 -12.81 14.27 -0.07
C MET A 43 -12.48 14.01 -1.55
N ASP A 44 -13.04 12.94 -2.10
CA ASP A 44 -12.85 12.48 -3.49
C ASP A 44 -11.40 12.18 -3.89
N ARG A 45 -10.50 11.94 -2.93
CA ARG A 45 -9.13 11.49 -3.18
C ARG A 45 -8.89 10.08 -2.64
N ASN A 46 -7.98 9.37 -3.29
CA ASN A 46 -7.55 8.03 -2.87
C ASN A 46 -6.16 8.08 -2.24
N ILE A 47 -5.91 7.20 -1.26
CA ILE A 47 -4.57 6.88 -0.81
C ILE A 47 -4.06 5.73 -1.68
N THR A 48 -3.02 6.00 -2.47
CA THR A 48 -2.42 5.03 -3.39
C THR A 48 -1.03 4.64 -2.91
N LEU A 49 -0.77 3.34 -2.81
CA LEU A 49 0.56 2.79 -2.53
C LEU A 49 1.08 2.10 -3.80
N ASP A 50 2.09 2.68 -4.42
CA ASP A 50 2.77 2.11 -5.58
C ASP A 50 4.01 1.32 -5.16
N VAL A 51 4.12 0.07 -5.61
CA VAL A 51 5.20 -0.85 -5.25
C VAL A 51 5.94 -1.25 -6.51
N LYS A 52 7.21 -0.84 -6.61
CA LYS A 52 8.04 -1.09 -7.81
C LYS A 52 8.92 -2.32 -7.65
N GLY A 53 9.07 -3.08 -8.74
CA GLY A 53 10.00 -4.21 -8.82
C GLY A 53 9.61 -5.38 -7.91
N ARG A 54 10.49 -5.71 -6.95
CA ARG A 54 10.28 -6.76 -5.93
C ARG A 54 9.98 -6.18 -4.54
N GLY A 55 9.48 -4.93 -4.48
CA GLY A 55 9.07 -4.31 -3.23
C GLY A 55 7.92 -5.09 -2.57
N THR A 56 7.79 -4.92 -1.26
CA THR A 56 6.70 -5.52 -0.46
C THR A 56 6.12 -4.45 0.46
N VAL A 57 4.85 -4.60 0.83
CA VAL A 57 4.17 -3.70 1.79
C VAL A 57 3.79 -4.53 2.99
N LEU A 58 4.33 -4.16 4.14
CA LEU A 58 4.12 -4.89 5.39
C LEU A 58 3.19 -4.11 6.30
N ILE A 59 2.13 -4.76 6.79
CA ILE A 59 1.31 -4.27 7.91
C ILE A 59 1.51 -5.26 9.05
N ASN A 60 1.99 -4.78 10.20
CA ASN A 60 2.28 -5.61 11.38
C ASN A 60 3.09 -6.86 11.02
N ASN A 61 4.16 -6.68 10.24
CA ASN A 61 5.05 -7.74 9.75
C ASN A 61 4.42 -8.75 8.77
N HIS A 62 3.21 -8.48 8.25
CA HIS A 62 2.55 -9.30 7.24
C HIS A 62 2.56 -8.63 5.87
N ASP A 63 2.97 -9.37 4.83
CA ASP A 63 2.97 -8.89 3.46
C ASP A 63 1.55 -8.88 2.87
N ILE A 64 1.01 -7.68 2.65
CA ILE A 64 -0.37 -7.49 2.16
C ILE A 64 -0.55 -8.11 0.77
N LEU A 65 0.48 -8.06 -0.09
CA LEU A 65 0.38 -8.60 -1.44
C LEU A 65 0.21 -10.12 -1.42
N GLN A 66 0.78 -10.79 -0.42
CA GLN A 66 0.59 -12.23 -0.21
C GLN A 66 -0.78 -12.56 0.38
N LEU A 67 -1.34 -11.68 1.21
CA LEU A 67 -2.69 -11.85 1.76
C LEU A 67 -3.76 -11.71 0.68
N LEU A 68 -3.62 -10.74 -0.22
CA LEU A 68 -4.52 -10.54 -1.37
C LEU A 68 -4.54 -11.74 -2.32
N LEU A 69 -3.40 -12.42 -2.49
CA LEU A 69 -3.31 -13.65 -3.29
C LEU A 69 -3.90 -14.88 -2.59
N GLN A 70 -4.12 -14.81 -1.28
CA GLN A 70 -4.65 -15.91 -0.46
C GLN A 70 -6.15 -15.81 -0.19
N SER A 71 -6.80 -14.67 -0.44
CA SER A 71 -8.25 -14.59 -0.36
C SER A 71 -8.86 -15.36 -1.55
N PRO A 72 -9.57 -16.48 -1.34
CA PRO A 72 -10.38 -17.06 -2.40
C PRO A 72 -11.44 -16.04 -2.82
N PRO A 73 -11.85 -15.99 -4.11
CA PRO A 73 -13.04 -15.24 -4.48
C PRO A 73 -14.17 -15.77 -3.61
N SER A 74 -14.87 -14.88 -2.93
CA SER A 74 -15.98 -15.20 -2.04
C SER A 74 -17.09 -15.93 -2.79
N SER A 75 -16.98 -17.26 -2.91
CA SER A 75 -18.08 -18.14 -3.20
C SER A 75 -18.81 -18.38 -1.88
N SER A 76 -20.01 -17.82 -1.79
CA SER A 76 -20.96 -18.07 -0.72
C SER A 76 -21.13 -19.58 -0.45
N GLY A 77 -20.86 -20.01 0.78
CA GLY A 77 -21.40 -21.25 1.33
C GLY A 77 -20.39 -22.18 2.01
N GLY A 78 -20.48 -22.26 3.34
CA GLY A 78 -20.39 -23.54 4.06
C GLY A 78 -19.03 -24.00 4.63
N GLY A 79 -18.84 -23.76 5.93
CA GLY A 79 -18.15 -24.70 6.84
C GLY A 79 -16.65 -24.49 7.10
N PRO A 80 -16.16 -24.84 8.32
CA PRO A 80 -14.76 -24.65 8.71
C PRO A 80 -13.92 -25.82 8.19
N THR A 81 -12.88 -25.57 7.39
CA THR A 81 -11.94 -26.62 6.98
C THR A 81 -10.50 -26.31 7.43
N PRO A 82 -9.90 -27.17 8.29
CA PRO A 82 -8.48 -27.12 8.60
C PRO A 82 -7.70 -27.71 7.43
N GLY A 83 -7.35 -26.88 6.45
CA GLY A 83 -6.77 -27.34 5.18
C GLY A 83 -5.80 -26.37 4.50
N VAL A 84 -5.20 -25.43 5.23
CA VAL A 84 -4.42 -24.30 4.65
C VAL A 84 -2.95 -24.66 4.30
N ILE A 85 -2.49 -25.87 4.62
CA ILE A 85 -1.08 -26.28 4.43
C ILE A 85 -0.73 -26.83 3.01
N PRO A 86 -1.55 -27.62 2.30
CA PRO A 86 -1.11 -28.30 1.07
C PRO A 86 -0.89 -27.34 -0.11
N ASN A 87 -1.56 -26.18 -0.13
CA ASN A 87 -1.44 -25.23 -1.23
C ASN A 87 -0.07 -24.54 -1.26
N ARG A 88 0.53 -24.18 -0.11
CA ARG A 88 1.85 -23.52 -0.08
C ARG A 88 2.97 -24.42 -0.58
N ILE A 89 2.92 -25.71 -0.25
CA ILE A 89 3.93 -26.68 -0.68
C ILE A 89 3.76 -26.97 -2.17
N ALA A 90 2.53 -27.18 -2.64
CA ALA A 90 2.25 -27.40 -4.05
C ALA A 90 2.70 -26.21 -4.93
N THR A 91 2.45 -24.97 -4.50
CA THR A 91 2.90 -23.78 -5.26
C THR A 91 4.43 -23.68 -5.29
N ARG A 92 5.11 -23.91 -4.16
CA ARG A 92 6.59 -23.86 -4.09
C ARG A 92 7.23 -24.97 -4.91
N VAL A 93 6.68 -26.19 -4.89
CA VAL A 93 7.15 -27.31 -5.69
C VAL A 93 6.93 -27.05 -7.18
N ASN A 94 5.80 -26.44 -7.57
CA ASN A 94 5.53 -26.10 -8.97
C ASN A 94 6.47 -24.99 -9.49
N ILE A 95 6.81 -24.00 -8.65
CA ILE A 95 7.81 -22.98 -8.99
C ILE A 95 9.19 -23.62 -9.20
N LEU A 96 9.63 -24.47 -8.27
CA LEU A 96 10.92 -25.18 -8.38
C LEU A 96 10.96 -26.12 -9.59
N TYR A 97 9.86 -26.81 -9.89
CA TYR A 97 9.75 -27.66 -11.07
C TYR A 97 9.92 -26.86 -12.37
N ASN A 98 9.33 -25.67 -12.44
CA ASN A 98 9.46 -24.79 -13.60
C ASN A 98 10.86 -24.15 -13.71
N ASP A 99 11.55 -23.89 -12.60
CA ASP A 99 12.91 -23.35 -12.61
C ASP A 99 13.97 -24.39 -13.01
N VAL A 100 13.73 -25.67 -12.69
CA VAL A 100 14.65 -26.79 -13.01
C VAL A 100 14.35 -27.40 -14.39
N ARG A 101 13.07 -27.60 -14.72
CA ARG A 101 12.62 -28.36 -15.90
C ARG A 101 11.85 -27.55 -16.93
N GLY A 102 11.39 -26.35 -16.57
CA GLY A 102 10.55 -25.52 -17.43
C GLY A 102 11.31 -24.84 -18.58
N PRO A 103 10.58 -24.26 -19.56
CA PRO A 103 11.16 -23.58 -20.72
C PRO A 103 12.03 -22.36 -20.34
N ARG A 104 11.85 -21.83 -19.12
CA ARG A 104 12.72 -20.82 -18.51
C ARG A 104 13.94 -21.48 -17.89
N ARG A 105 14.87 -21.95 -18.74
CA ARG A 105 16.17 -22.56 -18.41
C ARG A 105 17.15 -21.59 -17.71
N GLY A 106 16.70 -20.88 -16.68
CA GLY A 106 17.50 -19.86 -15.98
C GLY A 106 18.73 -20.46 -15.29
N ILE A 107 18.58 -21.64 -14.67
CA ILE A 107 19.68 -22.31 -13.97
C ILE A 107 20.69 -22.91 -14.96
N LEU A 108 20.24 -23.57 -16.03
CA LEU A 108 21.13 -24.08 -17.07
C LEU A 108 21.90 -22.94 -17.78
N ARG A 109 21.27 -21.77 -17.99
CA ARG A 109 21.96 -20.58 -18.50
C ARG A 109 23.02 -20.04 -17.54
N ARG A 110 22.79 -20.15 -16.23
CA ARG A 110 23.76 -19.71 -15.20
C ARG A 110 24.93 -20.69 -15.08
N LEU A 111 24.65 -21.99 -15.15
CA LEU A 111 25.68 -23.03 -15.16
C LEU A 111 26.56 -22.96 -16.41
N ALA A 112 25.97 -22.80 -17.61
CA ALA A 112 26.74 -22.64 -18.84
C ALA A 112 27.61 -21.37 -18.87
N ARG A 113 27.26 -20.34 -18.09
CA ARG A 113 28.11 -19.15 -17.91
C ARG A 113 29.26 -19.37 -16.93
N LEU A 114 29.09 -20.25 -15.95
CA LEU A 114 30.14 -20.63 -15.00
C LEU A 114 31.11 -21.67 -15.59
N GLU A 115 30.67 -22.44 -16.58
CA GLU A 115 31.52 -23.42 -17.28
C GLU A 115 32.36 -22.79 -18.41
N ASN A 116 31.91 -21.66 -18.97
CA ASN A 116 32.59 -20.96 -20.08
C ASN A 116 33.24 -19.62 -19.68
N GLY A 117 33.44 -19.37 -18.38
CA GLY A 117 34.18 -18.22 -17.86
C GLY A 117 35.32 -18.70 -16.98
#